data_AF-A0A9E5P3T2-F1
#
_entry.id   AF-A0A9E5P3T2-F1
#
_cell.length_a   1.000
_cell.length_b   1.000
_cell.length_c   1.000
_cell.angle_alpha   90.00
_cell.angle_beta   90.00
_cell.angle_gamma   90.00
#
_symmetry.space_group_name_H-M   'P 1'
#
loop_
_entity.id
_entity.type
_entity.pdbx_description
1 polymer ?
#
loop_
_entity_poly.entity_id
_entity_poly.type
_entity_poly.pdbx_seq_one_letter_code
_entity_poly.pdbx_strand_id
1 'polypeptide(L)' 'LRAALRVAMEAAAEVNAYLNRTEPWKTVADDRERTATTLFTALSAINGVKTALAPFLPFSSA' A
#
# COMPACT_ATOMS: atom_id res chain seq x y z
N LEU A 1 10.92 13.91 -13.38
CA LEU A 1 9.64 13.24 -13.73
C LEU A 1 9.77 11.72 -13.77
N ARG A 2 10.60 11.13 -14.64
CA ARG A 2 10.76 9.65 -14.72
C ARG A 2 11.19 8.99 -13.40
N ALA A 3 12.11 9.61 -12.66
CA ALA A 3 12.54 9.12 -11.35
C ALA A 3 11.40 9.12 -10.32
N ALA A 4 10.58 10.18 -10.27
CA ALA A 4 9.46 10.30 -9.34
C ALA A 4 8.37 9.23 -9.60
N LEU A 5 8.03 8.98 -10.87
CA LEU A 5 7.11 7.88 -11.23
C LEU A 5 7.66 6.53 -10.80
N ARG A 6 8.96 6.28 -11.02
CA ARG A 6 9.61 5.03 -10.61
C ARG A 6 9.52 4.82 -9.10
N VAL A 7 9.83 5.84 -8.30
CA VAL A 7 9.75 5.76 -6.84
C VAL A 7 8.31 5.50 -6.38
N ALA A 8 7.31 6.15 -6.99
CA ALA A 8 5.91 5.91 -6.65
C ALA A 8 5.48 4.46 -6.96
N MET A 9 5.95 3.89 -8.08
CA MET A 9 5.71 2.48 -8.41
C MET A 9 6.45 1.51 -7.49
N GLU A 10 7.68 1.83 -7.08
CA GLU A 10 8.43 1.05 -6.10
C GLU A 10 7.74 1.06 -4.73
N ALA A 11 7.19 2.20 -4.31
CA ALA A 11 6.38 2.30 -3.08
C ALA A 11 5.12 1.42 -3.16
N ALA A 12 4.44 1.38 -4.30
CA ALA A 12 3.30 0.48 -4.51
C ALA A 12 3.70 -1.00 -4.41
N ALA A 13 4.87 -1.37 -4.95
CA ALA A 13 5.40 -2.72 -4.86
C ALA A 13 5.75 -3.10 -3.39
N GLU A 14 6.29 -2.17 -2.61
CA GLU A 14 6.61 -2.41 -1.20
C GLU A 14 5.35 -2.64 -0.36
N VAL A 15 4.23 -1.96 -0.64
CA VAL A 15 2.95 -2.25 0.02
C VAL A 15 2.51 -3.70 -0.22
N ASN A 16 2.62 -4.18 -1.46
CA ASN A 16 2.31 -5.57 -1.79
C ASN A 16 3.25 -6.54 -1.08
N ALA A 17 4.55 -6.24 -1.02
CA ALA A 17 5.52 -7.03 -0.27
C ALA A 17 5.21 -7.06 1.22
N TYR A 18 4.80 -5.93 1.81
CA TYR A 18 4.38 -5.85 3.21
C TYR A 18 3.16 -6.74 3.50
N LEU A 19 2.13 -6.68 2.66
CA LEU A 19 0.94 -7.55 2.80
C LEU A 19 1.32 -9.04 2.68
N ASN A 20 2.22 -9.39 1.77
CA ASN A 20 2.71 -10.77 1.64
C ASN A 20 3.54 -11.25 2.83
N ARG A 21 4.33 -10.36 3.47
CA ARG A 21 5.11 -10.72 4.67
C ARG A 21 4.22 -10.85 5.92
N THR A 22 3.14 -10.08 6.00
CA THR A 22 2.27 -10.02 7.18
C THR A 22 1.07 -10.97 7.09
N GLU A 23 0.71 -11.39 5.87
CA GLU A 23 -0.33 -12.38 5.59
C GLU A 23 -1.63 -12.15 6.39
N PRO A 24 -2.26 -10.96 6.31
CA PRO A 24 -3.40 -10.60 7.16
C PRO A 24 -4.62 -11.52 6.99
N TRP A 25 -4.74 -12.18 5.82
CA TRP A 25 -5.78 -13.18 5.56
C TRP A 25 -5.61 -14.47 6.39
N LYS A 26 -4.41 -14.73 6.92
CA LYS A 26 -4.17 -15.82 7.87
C LYS A 26 -4.36 -15.33 9.30
N THR A 27 -3.78 -14.17 9.65
CA THR A 27 -3.81 -13.67 11.03
C THR A 27 -5.20 -13.28 11.51
N VAL A 28 -6.15 -13.01 10.62
CA VAL A 28 -7.53 -12.64 10.98
C VAL A 28 -8.26 -13.70 11.80
N ALA A 29 -7.85 -14.97 11.68
CA ALA A 29 -8.44 -16.08 12.42
C ALA A 29 -8.02 -16.09 13.90
N ASP A 30 -6.78 -15.67 14.19
CA ASP A 30 -6.16 -15.83 15.51
C ASP A 30 -5.99 -14.49 16.24
N ASP A 31 -5.68 -13.41 15.51
CA ASP A 31 -5.34 -12.10 16.07
C ASP A 31 -5.91 -10.97 15.20
N ARG A 32 -7.13 -10.55 15.57
CA ARG A 32 -7.86 -9.48 14.88
C ARG A 32 -7.23 -8.11 15.09
N GLU A 33 -6.60 -7.84 16.23
CA GLU A 33 -6.00 -6.55 16.52
C GLU A 33 -4.76 -6.33 15.64
N ARG A 34 -3.86 -7.31 15.59
CA ARG A 34 -2.70 -7.28 14.69
C ARG A 34 -3.09 -7.20 13.22
N THR A 35 -4.17 -7.90 12.84
CA THR A 35 -4.72 -7.81 11.48
C THR A 35 -5.20 -6.40 11.18
N ALA A 36 -5.92 -5.76 12.11
CA ALA A 36 -6.38 -4.39 11.96
C ALA A 36 -5.22 -3.40 11.81
N THR A 37 -4.16 -3.53 12.63
CA THR A 37 -2.95 -2.71 12.50
C THR A 37 -2.29 -2.91 11.13
N THR A 38 -2.16 -4.16 10.69
CA THR A 38 -1.55 -4.50 9.38
C THR A 38 -2.31 -3.84 8.24
N LEU A 39 -3.63 -4.00 8.22
CA LEU A 39 -4.49 -3.42 7.18
C LEU A 39 -4.50 -1.89 7.23
N PHE A 40 -4.51 -1.29 8.44
CA PHE A 40 -4.44 0.15 8.61
C PHE A 40 -3.13 0.73 8.04
N THR A 41 -1.99 0.11 8.34
CA THR A 41 -0.70 0.51 7.79
C THR A 41 -0.68 0.40 6.27
N ALA A 42 -1.17 -0.73 5.72
CA ALA A 42 -1.21 -0.93 4.27
C ALA A 42 -2.10 0.12 3.57
N LEU A 43 -3.30 0.38 4.09
CA LEU A 43 -4.21 1.40 3.56
C LEU A 43 -3.61 2.81 3.63
N SER A 44 -2.94 3.14 4.73
CA SER A 44 -2.27 4.44 4.90
C SER A 44 -1.16 4.62 3.86
N ALA A 45 -0.37 3.56 3.59
CA ALA A 45 0.65 3.58 2.56
C ALA A 45 0.06 3.69 1.14
N ILE A 46 -1.04 2.98 0.86
CA ILE A 46 -1.77 3.08 -0.42
C ILE A 46 -2.26 4.52 -0.66
N ASN A 47 -2.77 5.19 0.37
CA ASN A 47 -3.16 6.61 0.26
C ASN A 47 -1.97 7.50 -0.11
N GLY A 48 -0.80 7.26 0.47
CA GLY A 48 0.43 7.96 0.08
C GLY A 48 0.83 7.70 -1.37
N VAL A 49 0.78 6.45 -1.82
CA VAL A 49 1.04 6.04 -3.21
C VAL A 49 0.05 6.70 -4.18
N LYS A 50 -1.25 6.72 -3.84
CA LYS A 50 -2.30 7.39 -4.62
C LYS A 50 -1.97 8.87 -4.82
N THR A 51 -1.63 9.59 -3.76
CA THR A 51 -1.23 11.00 -3.86
C THR A 51 0.04 11.20 -4.70
N ALA A 52 1.03 10.31 -4.57
CA ALA A 52 2.27 10.38 -5.35
C ALA A 52 2.05 10.08 -6.84
N LEU A 53 1.08 9.22 -7.18
CA LEU A 53 0.74 8.88 -8.57
C LEU A 53 -0.26 9.85 -9.22
N ALA A 54 -1.01 10.62 -8.45
CA ALA A 54 -2.00 11.58 -8.95
C ALA A 54 -1.52 12.48 -10.12
N PRO A 55 -0.31 13.08 -10.11
CA PRO A 55 0.16 13.91 -11.23
C PRO A 55 0.51 13.11 -12.50
N PHE A 56 0.59 11.78 -12.43
CA PHE A 56 0.90 10.89 -13.55
C PHE A 56 -0.32 10.08 -14.04
N LEU A 57 -1.26 9.78 -13.13
CA LEU A 57 -2.43 8.93 -13.37
C LEU A 57 -3.70 9.59 -12.78
N PRO A 58 -4.17 10.72 -13.34
CA PRO A 58 -5.23 11.53 -12.74
C PRO A 58 -6.59 10.82 -12.67
N PHE A 59 -6.87 9.86 -13.57
CA PHE A 59 -8.15 9.13 -13.59
C PHE A 59 -8.14 7.85 -12.75
N SER A 60 -6.98 7.24 -12.51
CA SER A 60 -6.83 6.03 -11.68
C SER A 60 -6.55 6.34 -10.21
N SER A 61 -6.26 7.61 -9.89
CA SER A 61 -5.94 8.09 -8.55
C SER A 61 -7.08 8.94 -7.94
N ALA A 62 -8.29 8.89 -8.50
CA ALA A 62 -9.48 9.52 -7.94
C ALA A 62 -10.06 8.70 -6.78
#